data_AF-A0A378PKY6-F1
#
_entry.id   AF-A0A378PKY6-F1
#
_cell.length_a   1.000
_cell.length_b   1.000
_cell.length_c   1.000
_cell.angle_alpha   90.00
_cell.angle_beta   90.00
_cell.angle_gamma   90.00
#
_symmetry.space_group_name_H-M   'P 1'
#
loop_
_entity.id
_entity.type
_entity.pdbx_description
1 polymer ?
#
loop_
_entity_poly.entity_id
_entity_poly.type
_entity_poly.pdbx_seq_one_letter_code
_entity_poly.pdbx_strand_id
1 'polypeptide(L)' 'MSIISLVALAFGMSMDAFATAIAKGATYQNPSLTRALKAGVLFGVIEGVAPIIG' A
#
# COMPACT_ATOMS: atom_id res chain seq x y z
N MET A 1 -13.29 20.62 2.03
CA MET A 1 -12.20 19.64 2.26
C MET A 1 -10.89 20.35 2.01
N SER A 2 -10.06 20.54 3.03
CA SER A 2 -8.76 21.19 2.87
C SER A 2 -7.80 20.25 2.15
N ILE A 3 -6.98 20.77 1.23
CA ILE A 3 -5.90 20.02 0.56
C ILE A 3 -4.98 19.35 1.57
N ILE A 4 -4.78 19.96 2.74
CA ILE A 4 -4.00 19.41 3.85
C ILE A 4 -4.62 18.09 4.36
N SER A 5 -5.95 18.03 4.48
CA SER A 5 -6.66 16.82 4.91
C SER A 5 -6.61 15.72 3.86
N LEU A 6 -6.70 16.07 2.56
CA LEU A 6 -6.57 15.12 1.46
C LEU A 6 -5.17 14.48 1.44
N VAL A 7 -4.13 15.32 1.57
CA VAL A 7 -2.74 14.85 1.62
C VAL A 7 -2.50 14.00 2.86
N ALA A 8 -2.99 14.42 4.04
CA ALA A 8 -2.84 13.65 5.27
C ALA A 8 -3.55 12.28 5.21
N LEU A 9 -4.76 12.21 4.64
CA LEU A 9 -5.49 10.95 4.44
C LEU A 9 -4.78 10.03 3.43
N ALA A 10 -4.34 10.59 2.31
CA ALA A 10 -3.58 9.84 1.31
C ALA A 10 -2.26 9.29 1.90
N PHE A 11 -1.59 10.07 2.74
CA PHE A 11 -0.39 9.63 3.44
C PHE A 11 -0.68 8.53 4.48
N GLY A 12 -1.78 8.65 5.22
CA GLY A 12 -2.23 7.64 6.17
C GLY A 12 -2.48 6.28 5.50
N MET A 13 -3.31 6.25 4.45
CA MET A 13 -3.56 5.00 3.71
C MET A 13 -2.28 4.45 3.06
N SER A 14 -1.41 5.32 2.53
CA SER A 14 -0.13 4.88 1.98
C SER A 14 0.82 4.30 3.05
N MET A 15 0.76 4.77 4.30
CA MET A 15 1.55 4.22 5.41
C MET A 15 1.07 2.82 5.82
N ASP A 16 -0.24 2.58 5.80
CA ASP A 16 -0.82 1.25 6.11
C ASP A 16 -0.37 0.21 5.07
N ALA A 17 -0.41 0.59 3.79
CA ALA A 17 0.13 -0.20 2.67
C ALA A 17 1.61 -0.57 2.86
N PHE A 18 2.41 0.43 3.24
CA PHE A 18 3.85 0.32 3.40
C PHE A 18 4.23 -0.56 4.61
N ALA A 19 3.54 -0.37 5.74
CA ALA A 19 3.72 -1.18 6.94
C ALA A 19 3.41 -2.66 6.65
N THR A 20 2.35 -2.93 5.89
CA THR A 20 1.97 -4.29 5.48
C THR A 20 3.00 -4.92 4.54
N ALA A 21 3.56 -4.13 3.62
CA ALA A 21 4.64 -4.58 2.72
C ALA A 21 5.93 -4.90 3.48
N ILE A 22 6.31 -4.08 4.47
CA ILE A 22 7.48 -4.34 5.34
C ILE A 22 7.22 -5.57 6.22
N ALA A 23 6.07 -5.68 6.87
CA ALA A 23 5.73 -6.84 7.72
C ALA A 23 5.71 -8.15 6.93
N LYS A 24 5.21 -8.12 5.69
CA LYS A 24 5.23 -9.27 4.77
C LYS A 24 6.64 -9.54 4.24
N GLY A 25 7.45 -8.52 3.98
CA GLY A 25 8.85 -8.66 3.58
C GLY A 25 9.74 -9.25 4.68
N ALA A 26 9.54 -8.83 5.94
CA ALA A 26 10.29 -9.29 7.11
C ALA A 26 10.02 -10.76 7.49
N THR A 27 8.86 -11.29 7.09
CA THR A 27 8.48 -12.70 7.34
C THR A 27 8.91 -13.66 6.23
N TYR A 28 9.28 -13.16 5.04
CA TYR A 28 9.81 -14.00 3.95
C TYR A 28 11.32 -14.23 4.12
N GLN A 29 11.71 -15.43 4.55
CA GLN A 29 13.11 -15.89 4.59
C GLN A 29 13.82 -15.94 3.22
N ASN A 30 13.09 -15.78 2.11
CA ASN A 30 13.63 -15.69 0.76
C ASN A 30 13.07 -14.45 0.05
N PRO A 31 13.81 -13.32 0.03
CA PRO A 31 13.34 -12.07 -0.55
C PRO A 31 13.34 -12.15 -2.08
N SER A 32 12.28 -12.73 -2.65
CA SER A 32 12.06 -12.68 -4.11
C SER A 32 11.43 -11.32 -4.45
N LEU A 33 12.20 -10.46 -5.11
CA LEU A 33 11.75 -9.16 -5.63
C LEU A 33 10.45 -9.27 -6.44
N THR A 34 10.26 -10.37 -7.16
CA THR A 34 9.06 -10.70 -7.92
C THR A 34 7.79 -10.84 -7.06
N ARG A 35 7.89 -11.37 -5.83
CA ARG A 35 6.73 -11.46 -4.91
C ARG A 35 6.42 -10.13 -4.26
N ALA A 36 7.44 -9.35 -3.90
CA ALA A 36 7.25 -8.00 -3.40
C ALA A 36 6.57 -7.11 -4.46
N LEU A 37 7.03 -7.20 -5.72
CA LEU A 37 6.42 -6.48 -6.84
C LEU A 37 4.97 -6.91 -7.07
N LYS A 38 4.68 -8.21 -7.07
CA LYS A 38 3.30 -8.73 -7.18
C LYS A 38 2.40 -8.25 -6.05
N ALA A 39 2.89 -8.27 -4.81
CA ALA A 39 2.13 -7.81 -3.65
C ALA A 39 1.87 -6.29 -3.70
N GLY A 40 2.89 -5.50 -4.04
CA GLY A 40 2.77 -4.05 -4.20
C GLY A 40 1.83 -3.64 -5.33
N VAL A 41 1.87 -4.34 -6.48
CA VAL A 41 0.95 -4.10 -7.60
C VAL A 41 -0.48 -4.48 -7.21
N LEU A 42 -0.69 -5.63 -6.55
CA LEU A 42 -2.02 -6.04 -6.12
C LEU A 42 -2.62 -5.04 -5.12
N PHE A 43 -1.83 -4.62 -4.13
CA PHE A 43 -2.27 -3.66 -3.12
C PHE A 43 -2.52 -2.29 -3.74
N GLY A 44 -1.60 -1.77 -4.56
CA GLY A 44 -1.78 -0.47 -5.21
C GLY A 44 -2.97 -0.41 -6.18
N VAL A 45 -3.27 -1.52 -6.87
CA VAL A 45 -4.48 -1.60 -7.70
C VAL A 45 -5.74 -1.62 -6.83
N ILE A 46 -5.77 -2.39 -5.75
CA ILE A 46 -6.93 -2.44 -4.85
C ILE A 46 -7.13 -1.09 -4.16
N GLU A 47 -6.09 -0.49 -3.59
CA GLU A 47 -6.14 0.82 -2.91
C GLU A 47 -6.48 1.96 -3.87
N GLY A 48 -6.04 1.88 -5.14
CA GLY A 48 -6.33 2.87 -6.16
C GLY A 48 -7.76 2.75 -6.72
N VAL A 49 -8.31 1.54 -6.72
CA VAL A 49 -9.69 1.27 -7.16
C VAL A 49 -10.70 1.44 -6.03
N ALA A 50 -10.32 1.19 -4.77
CA ALA A 50 -11.15 1.38 -3.59
C ALA A 50 -11.85 2.76 -3.55
N PRO A 51 -11.19 3.91 -3.70
CA PRO A 51 -11.85 5.22 -3.68
C PRO A 51 -12.75 5.47 -4.90
N ILE A 52 -12.62 4.68 -5.98
CA ILE A 52 -13.51 4.75 -7.14
C ILE A 52 -14.80 3.97 -6.88
N ILE A 53 -14.71 2.86 -6.14
CA ILE A 53 -15.86 2.02 -5.80
C ILE A 53 -16.58 2.53 -4.53
N GLY A 54 -15.84 3.11 -3.59
CA GLY A 54 -16.35 3.62 -2.31
C GLY A 54 -15.44 3.25 -1.15
#